data_AF-A0A7S2HR89-F1
#
_entry.id   AF-A0A7S2HR89-F1
#
_cell.length_a   1.000
_cell.length_b   1.000
_cell.length_c   1.000
_cell.angle_alpha   90.00
_cell.angle_beta   90.00
_cell.angle_gamma   90.00
#
_symmetry.space_group_name_H-M   'P 1'
#
loop_
_entity.id
_entity.type
_entity.pdbx_description
1 polymer ?
#
loop_
_entity_poly.entity_id
_entity_poly.type
_entity_poly.pdbx_seq_one_letter_code
_entity_poly.pdbx_strand_id
1 'polypeptide(L)'
;GGGGVWLSCGLQGLVQAVPQNHTHATLLVRGDGIGAALAAWGDKFRAWTGKLPATAADVTTPGPPVDVTLSHLGYWTDRGGYYYASALGGYSSKEQALSAVLDRYDSAGYPLRYMQLDDWWFEQGPGGDFDGLVRWLPPLAVNFNSNTSIFPSESFDWLGETAAALYVAMMYANNSYTDPRYEWAVDTDQRYSVPQSRSFYDDLFLNGSLAVTGGLALFEQDFMSCWAGQTIIGLCGSDFLVRDVSTASNWLSSMDAAAMDAGV
;
A
#
# COMPACT_ATOMS: atom_id res chain seq x y z
N GLY A 1 31.66 -36.69 12.06
CA GLY A 1 31.39 -35.62 11.08
C GLY A 1 29.90 -35.53 10.90
N GLY A 2 29.32 -34.39 11.27
CA GLY A 2 27.90 -34.09 11.07
C GLY A 2 27.76 -32.58 11.09
N GLY A 3 27.60 -31.98 9.92
CA GLY A 3 27.41 -30.53 9.80
C GLY A 3 26.06 -30.17 10.38
N GLY A 4 26.04 -29.54 11.55
CA GLY A 4 24.82 -28.97 12.12
C GLY A 4 24.29 -27.86 11.22
N VAL A 5 22.96 -27.81 11.05
CA VAL A 5 22.28 -26.65 10.48
C VAL A 5 22.06 -25.66 11.62
N TRP A 6 22.61 -24.45 11.47
CA TRP A 6 22.45 -23.38 12.45
C TRP A 6 21.39 -22.40 11.96
N LEU A 7 20.50 -21.99 12.85
CA LEU A 7 19.58 -20.88 12.65
C LEU A 7 20.08 -19.70 13.48
N SER A 8 20.27 -18.55 12.83
CA SER A 8 20.62 -17.29 13.48
C SER A 8 19.47 -16.31 13.30
N CYS A 9 19.06 -15.67 14.39
CA CYS A 9 18.01 -14.65 14.40
C CYS A 9 18.52 -13.44 15.18
N GLY A 10 18.27 -12.24 14.67
CA GLY A 10 18.75 -11.00 15.27
C GLY A 10 18.54 -9.80 14.36
N LEU A 11 19.14 -8.68 14.75
CA LEU A 11 19.10 -7.45 13.98
C LEU A 11 19.89 -7.58 12.67
N GLN A 12 19.49 -6.79 11.66
CA GLN A 12 20.18 -6.70 10.38
C GLN A 12 21.59 -6.11 10.59
N GLY A 13 22.60 -6.62 9.89
CA GLY A 13 24.01 -6.21 10.06
C GLY A 13 24.36 -4.77 9.65
N LEU A 14 23.46 -4.06 8.98
CA LEU A 14 23.54 -2.66 8.55
C LEU A 14 22.98 -1.70 9.61
N VAL A 15 22.34 -2.21 10.67
CA VAL A 15 21.87 -1.40 11.80
C VAL A 15 23.06 -0.65 12.39
N GLN A 16 22.98 0.68 12.42
CA GLN A 16 24.09 1.55 12.82
C GLN A 16 24.16 1.76 14.33
N ALA A 17 23.00 1.76 14.98
CA ALA A 17 22.89 1.92 16.42
C ALA A 17 21.69 1.14 16.95
N VAL A 18 21.82 0.62 18.17
CA VAL A 18 20.74 -0.01 18.91
C VAL A 18 20.46 0.88 20.12
N PRO A 19 19.27 1.50 20.22
CA PRO A 19 18.93 2.36 21.35
C PRO A 19 19.06 1.62 22.68
N GLN A 20 19.41 2.36 23.74
CA GLN A 20 19.42 1.80 25.08
C GLN A 20 18.02 1.23 25.41
N ASN A 21 17.98 0.04 25.98
CA ASN A 21 16.76 -0.70 26.33
C ASN A 21 15.90 -1.16 25.12
N HIS A 22 16.44 -1.18 23.90
CA HIS A 22 15.77 -1.78 22.76
C HIS A 22 15.46 -3.26 23.01
N THR A 23 14.25 -3.70 22.61
CA THR A 23 13.81 -5.09 22.71
C THR A 23 13.58 -5.65 21.33
N HIS A 24 14.08 -6.86 21.09
CA HIS A 24 13.87 -7.61 19.85
C HIS A 24 13.21 -8.95 20.19
N ALA A 25 12.23 -9.36 19.39
CA ALA A 25 11.56 -10.64 19.50
C ALA A 25 11.65 -11.40 18.18
N THR A 26 11.87 -12.71 18.26
CA THR A 26 11.81 -13.60 17.11
C THR A 26 10.71 -14.63 17.34
N LEU A 27 9.83 -14.81 16.35
CA LEU A 27 8.83 -15.85 16.35
C LEU A 27 9.29 -17.01 15.46
N LEU A 28 9.65 -18.15 16.08
CA LEU A 28 9.92 -19.39 15.36
C LEU A 28 8.67 -20.28 15.39
N VAL A 29 8.19 -20.68 14.22
CA VAL A 29 6.97 -21.48 14.07
C VAL A 29 7.28 -22.74 13.29
N ARG A 30 6.72 -23.86 13.77
CA ARG A 30 6.74 -25.15 13.10
C ARG A 30 5.30 -25.60 12.88
N GLY A 31 5.05 -26.21 11.73
CA GLY A 31 3.83 -26.97 11.45
C GLY A 31 4.12 -28.17 10.58
N ASP A 32 3.20 -29.13 10.57
CA ASP A 32 3.28 -30.31 9.71
C ASP A 32 2.84 -29.95 8.28
N GLY A 33 3.78 -29.36 7.54
CA GLY A 33 3.57 -28.81 6.20
C GLY A 33 3.38 -27.29 6.19
N ILE A 34 3.48 -26.70 4.99
CA ILE A 34 3.47 -25.24 4.80
C ILE A 34 2.17 -24.62 5.30
N GLY A 35 1.01 -25.23 5.00
CA GLY A 35 -0.29 -24.71 5.42
C GLY A 35 -0.46 -24.66 6.94
N ALA A 36 -0.08 -25.74 7.65
CA ALA A 36 -0.13 -25.78 9.10
C ALA A 36 0.85 -24.79 9.75
N ALA A 37 2.04 -24.62 9.18
CA ALA A 37 3.02 -23.66 9.66
C ALA A 37 2.54 -22.21 9.49
N LEU A 38 1.96 -21.86 8.33
CA LEU A 38 1.39 -20.54 8.08
C LEU A 38 0.19 -20.23 8.99
N ALA A 39 -0.71 -21.20 9.19
CA ALA A 39 -1.84 -21.04 10.11
C ALA A 39 -1.34 -20.78 11.55
N ALA A 40 -0.41 -21.61 12.05
CA ALA A 40 0.15 -21.45 13.38
C ALA A 40 0.91 -20.11 13.54
N TRP A 41 1.57 -19.65 12.49
CA TRP A 41 2.25 -18.35 12.48
C TRP A 41 1.25 -17.20 12.55
N GLY A 42 0.19 -17.24 11.73
CA GLY A 42 -0.88 -16.25 11.76
C GLY A 42 -1.57 -16.18 13.13
N ASP A 43 -1.88 -17.32 13.76
CA ASP A 43 -2.49 -17.36 15.09
C ASP A 43 -1.61 -16.69 16.15
N LYS A 44 -0.30 -16.96 16.13
CA LYS A 44 0.65 -16.37 17.07
C LYS A 44 0.83 -14.88 16.83
N PHE A 45 0.88 -14.45 15.57
CA PHE A 45 1.03 -13.04 15.22
C PHE A 45 -0.21 -12.22 15.60
N ARG A 46 -1.42 -12.77 15.38
CA ARG A 46 -2.67 -12.17 15.84
C ARG A 46 -2.76 -12.08 17.36
N ALA A 47 -2.37 -13.13 18.08
CA ALA A 47 -2.31 -13.09 19.54
C ALA A 47 -1.33 -12.03 20.07
N TRP A 48 -0.22 -11.79 19.36
CA TRP A 48 0.75 -10.77 19.73
C TRP A 48 0.27 -9.34 19.45
N THR A 49 -0.37 -9.13 18.30
CA THR A 49 -0.86 -7.82 17.85
C THR A 49 -2.23 -7.45 18.41
N GLY A 50 -2.96 -8.42 18.97
CA GLY A 50 -4.35 -8.24 19.42
C GLY A 50 -5.38 -8.20 18.28
N LYS A 51 -4.95 -8.41 17.03
CA LYS A 51 -5.84 -8.44 15.86
C LYS A 51 -6.69 -9.70 15.85
N LEU A 52 -7.98 -9.56 15.53
CA LEU A 52 -8.90 -10.67 15.41
C LEU A 52 -8.91 -11.21 13.97
N PRO A 53 -9.13 -12.52 13.77
CA PRO A 53 -9.40 -13.03 12.43
C PRO A 53 -10.70 -12.42 11.91
N ALA A 54 -10.76 -12.10 10.62
CA ALA A 54 -12.02 -11.78 9.96
C ALA A 54 -12.97 -12.99 10.10
N THR A 55 -14.15 -12.76 10.66
CA THR A 55 -15.18 -13.76 10.86
C THR A 55 -16.31 -13.56 9.86
N ALA A 56 -17.08 -14.64 9.60
CA ALA A 56 -18.28 -14.53 8.78
C ALA A 56 -19.36 -13.59 9.38
N ALA A 57 -19.30 -13.33 10.70
CA ALA A 57 -20.21 -12.39 11.37
C ALA A 57 -19.81 -10.93 11.13
N ASP A 58 -18.52 -10.66 10.91
CA ASP A 58 -18.03 -9.33 10.53
C ASP A 58 -18.63 -8.89 9.20
N VAL A 59 -19.00 -9.84 8.31
CA VAL A 59 -19.71 -9.60 7.04
C VAL A 59 -21.10 -8.97 7.22
N THR A 60 -21.71 -9.12 8.41
CA THR A 60 -23.14 -8.80 8.64
C THR A 60 -23.39 -7.81 9.78
N THR A 61 -22.36 -7.38 10.50
CA THR A 61 -22.49 -6.54 11.69
C THR A 61 -22.10 -5.09 11.38
N PRO A 62 -22.88 -4.07 11.77
CA PRO A 62 -22.44 -2.68 11.70
C PRO A 62 -21.26 -2.43 12.66
N GLY A 63 -20.18 -1.84 12.18
CA GLY A 63 -18.93 -1.66 12.91
C GLY A 63 -17.85 -1.06 11.99
N PRO A 64 -16.55 -1.42 12.15
CA PRO A 64 -15.62 -1.31 11.03
C PRO A 64 -16.09 -2.20 9.86
N PRO A 65 -15.69 -1.92 8.61
CA PRO A 65 -16.15 -2.67 7.46
C PRO A 65 -15.56 -4.08 7.44
N VAL A 66 -16.38 -5.05 7.02
CA VAL A 66 -15.86 -6.26 6.35
C VAL A 66 -14.79 -5.79 5.38
N ASP A 67 -13.60 -6.38 5.41
CA ASP A 67 -12.62 -6.13 4.35
C ASP A 67 -13.30 -6.48 3.01
N VAL A 68 -13.67 -5.43 2.26
CA VAL A 68 -14.44 -5.57 1.03
C VAL A 68 -13.60 -6.30 -0.02
N THR A 69 -12.28 -6.25 0.11
CA THR A 69 -11.34 -6.91 -0.79
C THR A 69 -11.34 -8.42 -0.65
N LEU A 70 -11.66 -8.92 0.54
CA LEU A 70 -11.74 -10.35 0.84
C LEU A 70 -13.15 -10.94 0.70
N SER A 71 -14.18 -10.09 0.76
CA SER A 71 -15.59 -10.53 0.80
C SER A 71 -16.36 -10.30 -0.51
N HIS A 72 -15.87 -9.43 -1.39
CA HIS A 72 -16.55 -9.05 -2.61
C HIS A 72 -15.65 -9.13 -3.84
N LEU A 73 -16.28 -9.17 -5.01
CA LEU A 73 -15.56 -9.07 -6.28
C LEU A 73 -15.07 -7.63 -6.48
N GLY A 74 -13.79 -7.48 -6.79
CA GLY A 74 -13.21 -6.22 -7.25
C GLY A 74 -12.46 -6.38 -8.56
N TYR A 75 -11.98 -5.26 -9.08
CA TYR A 75 -11.24 -5.19 -10.34
C TYR A 75 -9.84 -4.61 -10.12
N TRP A 76 -8.82 -5.33 -10.56
CA TRP A 76 -7.42 -4.93 -10.39
C TRP A 76 -6.85 -4.38 -11.69
N THR A 77 -6.20 -3.21 -11.62
CA THR A 77 -5.58 -2.55 -12.76
C THR A 77 -4.05 -2.69 -12.80
N ASP A 78 -3.51 -3.55 -11.95
CA ASP A 78 -2.08 -3.87 -11.81
C ASP A 78 -1.41 -4.27 -13.13
N ARG A 79 -0.08 -4.15 -13.17
CA ARG A 79 0.80 -4.47 -14.27
C ARG A 79 0.55 -5.89 -14.78
N GLY A 80 -0.04 -5.96 -15.97
CA GLY A 80 -0.47 -7.22 -16.60
C GLY A 80 -1.97 -7.27 -16.86
N GLY A 81 -2.75 -6.37 -16.24
CA GLY A 81 -4.14 -6.11 -16.54
C GLY A 81 -4.35 -5.41 -17.89
N TYR A 82 -5.50 -5.66 -18.52
CA TYR A 82 -5.80 -5.10 -19.84
C TYR A 82 -5.86 -3.56 -19.84
N TYR A 83 -6.39 -2.97 -18.77
CA TYR A 83 -6.49 -1.51 -18.60
C TYR A 83 -5.39 -0.92 -17.72
N TYR A 84 -4.22 -1.56 -17.63
CA TYR A 84 -3.06 -0.98 -16.95
C TYR A 84 -2.57 0.32 -17.64
N ALA A 85 -2.09 1.28 -16.83
CA ALA A 85 -1.49 2.54 -17.27
C ALA A 85 -2.32 3.29 -18.32
N SER A 86 -1.80 3.54 -19.52
CA SER A 86 -2.48 4.32 -20.56
C SER A 86 -3.38 3.49 -21.50
N ALA A 87 -3.59 2.20 -21.25
CA ALA A 87 -4.42 1.36 -22.12
C ALA A 87 -5.89 1.80 -22.09
N LEU A 88 -6.42 2.25 -23.23
CA LEU A 88 -7.79 2.77 -23.33
C LEU A 88 -8.79 1.85 -24.02
N GLY A 89 -8.38 0.76 -24.68
CA GLY A 89 -9.31 -0.18 -25.31
C GLY A 89 -10.30 0.44 -26.33
N GLY A 90 -9.99 1.61 -26.88
CA GLY A 90 -10.88 2.35 -27.81
C GLY A 90 -11.73 3.46 -27.17
N TYR A 91 -11.68 3.64 -25.85
CA TYR A 91 -12.30 4.77 -25.15
C TYR A 91 -11.45 6.05 -25.27
N SER A 92 -12.06 7.22 -25.05
CA SER A 92 -11.33 8.50 -25.15
C SER A 92 -10.56 8.88 -23.88
N SER A 93 -10.86 8.24 -22.73
CA SER A 93 -10.16 8.46 -21.46
C SER A 93 -10.14 7.21 -20.61
N LYS A 94 -9.27 7.19 -19.59
CA LYS A 94 -9.20 6.09 -18.62
C LYS A 94 -10.48 5.98 -17.82
N GLU A 95 -11.04 7.11 -17.39
CA GLU A 95 -12.33 7.19 -16.69
C GLU A 95 -13.43 6.49 -17.48
N GLN A 96 -13.54 6.76 -18.78
CA GLN A 96 -14.53 6.11 -19.62
C GLN A 96 -14.27 4.60 -19.75
N ALA A 97 -13.01 4.20 -19.92
CA ALA A 97 -12.66 2.80 -20.01
C ALA A 97 -13.03 2.03 -18.74
N LEU A 98 -12.72 2.57 -17.57
CA LEU A 98 -13.00 1.94 -16.28
C LEU A 98 -14.47 2.04 -15.88
N SER A 99 -15.15 3.14 -16.18
CA SER A 99 -16.61 3.27 -16.02
C SER A 99 -17.33 2.20 -16.85
N ALA A 100 -16.88 1.98 -18.10
CA ALA A 100 -17.44 0.91 -18.93
C ALA A 100 -17.19 -0.50 -18.37
N VAL A 101 -16.10 -0.71 -17.63
CA VAL A 101 -15.89 -1.96 -16.87
C VAL A 101 -16.94 -2.07 -15.77
N LEU A 102 -17.14 -1.02 -14.95
CA LEU A 102 -18.16 -1.00 -13.89
C LEU A 102 -19.56 -1.30 -14.47
N ASP A 103 -19.97 -0.57 -15.50
CA ASP A 103 -21.26 -0.75 -16.18
C ASP A 103 -21.44 -2.16 -16.74
N ARG A 104 -20.38 -2.75 -17.30
CA ARG A 104 -20.42 -4.09 -17.88
C ARG A 104 -20.64 -5.17 -16.82
N TYR A 105 -20.04 -5.00 -15.64
CA TYR A 105 -20.17 -5.92 -14.52
C TYR A 105 -21.52 -5.73 -13.81
N ASP A 106 -21.97 -4.49 -13.61
CA ASP A 106 -23.29 -4.19 -13.04
C ASP A 106 -24.42 -4.73 -13.91
N SER A 107 -24.39 -4.47 -15.23
CA SER A 107 -25.38 -5.00 -16.18
C SER A 107 -25.38 -6.53 -16.30
N ALA A 108 -24.28 -7.19 -15.90
CA ALA A 108 -24.20 -8.65 -15.82
C ALA A 108 -24.72 -9.23 -14.50
N GLY A 109 -25.08 -8.38 -13.53
CA GLY A 109 -25.49 -8.80 -12.19
C GLY A 109 -24.33 -9.15 -11.26
N TYR A 110 -23.10 -8.72 -11.57
CA TYR A 110 -21.89 -8.96 -10.77
C TYR A 110 -21.23 -7.64 -10.40
N PRO A 111 -21.90 -6.75 -9.64
CA PRO A 111 -21.37 -5.42 -9.36
C PRO A 111 -20.05 -5.52 -8.59
N LEU A 112 -19.05 -4.78 -9.09
CA LEU A 112 -17.75 -4.65 -8.43
C LEU A 112 -17.92 -3.79 -7.18
N ARG A 113 -17.26 -4.16 -6.08
CA ARG A 113 -17.31 -3.39 -4.82
C ARG A 113 -16.09 -2.54 -4.58
N TYR A 114 -14.99 -2.86 -5.24
CA TYR A 114 -13.80 -2.05 -5.24
C TYR A 114 -13.09 -2.15 -6.58
N MET A 115 -12.35 -1.09 -6.92
CA MET A 115 -11.45 -1.07 -8.06
C MET A 115 -10.09 -0.57 -7.62
N GLN A 116 -9.06 -1.35 -7.91
CA GLN A 116 -7.69 -0.91 -7.69
C GLN A 116 -7.28 0.07 -8.78
N LEU A 117 -6.63 1.15 -8.37
CA LEU A 117 -5.92 2.08 -9.22
C LEU A 117 -4.42 1.91 -8.91
N ASP A 118 -3.65 1.54 -9.93
CA ASP A 118 -2.23 1.20 -9.80
C ASP A 118 -1.32 2.45 -9.82
N ASP A 119 -0.02 2.32 -10.10
CA ASP A 119 1.01 3.37 -10.03
C ASP A 119 0.67 4.73 -10.69
N TRP A 120 -0.32 4.76 -11.56
CA TRP A 120 -0.70 5.89 -12.41
C TRP A 120 -1.85 6.75 -11.86
N TRP A 121 -2.27 6.62 -10.60
CA TRP A 121 -3.32 7.48 -10.00
C TRP A 121 -2.83 8.73 -9.27
N PHE A 122 -1.52 8.84 -9.00
CA PHE A 122 -0.91 9.95 -8.26
C PHE A 122 0.18 10.66 -9.05
N GLU A 123 0.65 11.82 -8.57
CA GLU A 123 1.80 12.49 -9.16
C GLU A 123 3.09 11.79 -8.76
N GLN A 124 3.81 11.27 -9.76
CA GLN A 124 5.07 10.56 -9.62
C GLN A 124 6.28 11.49 -9.73
N GLY A 125 7.39 11.11 -9.11
CA GLY A 125 8.68 11.80 -9.26
C GLY A 125 9.29 11.67 -10.66
N PRO A 126 10.45 12.32 -10.91
CA PRO A 126 11.09 12.38 -12.22
C PRO A 126 11.50 11.04 -12.86
N GLY A 127 11.51 9.95 -12.09
CA GLY A 127 11.76 8.58 -12.52
C GLY A 127 10.52 7.69 -12.58
N GLY A 128 9.32 8.27 -12.49
CA GLY A 128 8.04 7.55 -12.49
C GLY A 128 7.74 6.88 -11.15
N ASP A 129 7.03 5.74 -11.17
CA ASP A 129 6.64 4.99 -9.95
C ASP A 129 7.83 4.68 -9.02
N PHE A 130 9.00 4.42 -9.60
CA PHE A 130 10.22 4.15 -8.83
C PHE A 130 10.90 5.39 -8.25
N ASP A 131 10.51 6.61 -8.62
CA ASP A 131 10.83 7.79 -7.82
C ASP A 131 9.72 8.11 -6.81
N GLY A 132 8.57 7.48 -6.96
CA GLY A 132 7.53 7.43 -5.95
C GLY A 132 6.58 8.61 -5.97
N LEU A 133 5.66 8.56 -5.02
CA LEU A 133 4.62 9.56 -4.81
C LEU A 133 5.23 10.90 -4.41
N VAL A 134 4.91 11.96 -5.16
CA VAL A 134 5.14 13.36 -4.75
C VAL A 134 3.86 14.04 -4.28
N ARG A 135 2.70 13.66 -4.82
CA ARG A 135 1.40 14.12 -4.31
C ARG A 135 0.30 13.07 -4.47
N TRP A 136 -0.33 12.72 -3.34
CA TRP A 136 -1.48 11.82 -3.22
C TRP A 136 -2.82 12.52 -3.47
N LEU A 137 -2.86 13.87 -3.40
CA LEU A 137 -4.13 14.59 -3.57
C LEU A 137 -4.69 14.28 -4.97
N PRO A 138 -5.88 13.68 -5.06
CA PRO A 138 -6.45 13.20 -6.31
C PRO A 138 -6.59 14.30 -7.35
N PRO A 139 -6.73 13.91 -8.62
CA PRO A 139 -6.03 12.83 -9.30
C PRO A 139 -5.33 13.45 -10.51
N LEU A 140 -4.51 14.47 -10.23
CA LEU A 140 -3.53 15.10 -11.12
C LEU A 140 -2.39 14.11 -11.48
N ALA A 141 -2.77 12.87 -11.80
CA ALA A 141 -1.91 11.82 -12.27
C ALA A 141 -1.60 12.09 -13.73
N VAL A 142 -0.34 12.39 -13.98
CA VAL A 142 0.13 12.70 -15.31
C VAL A 142 0.79 11.45 -15.85
N ASN A 143 0.40 11.01 -17.04
CA ASN A 143 1.15 9.98 -17.73
C ASN A 143 2.59 10.50 -17.93
N PHE A 144 3.53 9.85 -17.24
CA PHE A 144 4.95 10.19 -17.24
C PHE A 144 5.53 10.37 -18.65
N ASN A 145 5.02 9.60 -19.63
CA ASN A 145 5.50 9.66 -21.01
C ASN A 145 4.86 10.77 -21.87
N SER A 146 3.70 11.29 -21.50
CA SER A 146 2.93 12.22 -22.36
C SER A 146 2.56 13.53 -21.70
N ASN A 147 2.84 13.72 -20.41
CA ASN A 147 2.45 14.90 -19.65
C ASN A 147 0.94 15.21 -19.72
N THR A 148 0.10 14.19 -19.95
CA THR A 148 -1.36 14.30 -20.05
C THR A 148 -2.03 13.70 -18.83
N SER A 149 -3.05 14.38 -18.30
CA SER A 149 -3.89 13.81 -17.24
C SER A 149 -4.49 12.47 -17.66
N ILE A 150 -4.40 11.48 -16.78
CA ILE A 150 -5.03 10.17 -16.98
C ILE A 150 -6.52 10.24 -16.63
N PHE A 151 -6.89 11.15 -15.72
CA PHE A 151 -8.25 11.38 -15.24
C PHE A 151 -8.71 12.82 -15.56
N PRO A 152 -9.33 13.05 -16.74
CA PRO A 152 -9.75 14.39 -17.16
C PRO A 152 -10.69 15.12 -16.20
N SER A 153 -11.47 14.40 -15.39
CA SER A 153 -12.40 15.00 -14.43
C SER A 153 -11.70 15.63 -13.22
N GLU A 154 -10.44 15.27 -12.99
CA GLU A 154 -9.73 15.58 -11.75
C GLU A 154 -10.53 15.14 -10.50
N SER A 155 -11.31 14.06 -10.60
CA SER A 155 -11.96 13.40 -9.47
C SER A 155 -12.08 11.88 -9.67
N PHE A 156 -12.52 11.18 -8.63
CA PHE A 156 -12.87 9.76 -8.70
C PHE A 156 -14.39 9.53 -8.65
N ASP A 157 -15.20 10.55 -8.93
CA ASP A 157 -16.67 10.45 -8.85
C ASP A 157 -17.25 9.40 -9.80
N TRP A 158 -16.53 9.11 -10.89
CA TRP A 158 -16.89 8.08 -11.87
C TRP A 158 -16.88 6.65 -11.29
N LEU A 159 -16.24 6.42 -10.13
CA LEU A 159 -16.35 5.15 -9.40
C LEU A 159 -17.74 4.94 -8.77
N GLY A 160 -18.50 6.02 -8.54
CA GLY A 160 -19.78 5.97 -7.84
C GLY A 160 -19.64 5.29 -6.47
N GLU A 161 -20.52 4.33 -6.20
CA GLU A 161 -20.51 3.52 -4.96
C GLU A 161 -19.40 2.45 -4.92
N THR A 162 -18.57 2.34 -5.95
CA THR A 162 -17.42 1.43 -5.96
C THR A 162 -16.29 2.06 -5.15
N ALA A 163 -15.77 1.36 -4.15
CA ALA A 163 -14.64 1.84 -3.37
C ALA A 163 -13.34 1.82 -4.20
N ALA A 164 -12.36 2.65 -3.83
CA ALA A 164 -11.03 2.59 -4.42
C ALA A 164 -10.10 1.67 -3.62
N ALA A 165 -9.19 0.98 -4.31
CA ALA A 165 -7.97 0.45 -3.72
C ALA A 165 -6.79 1.20 -4.34
N LEU A 166 -5.97 1.87 -3.54
CA LEU A 166 -4.95 2.78 -4.06
C LEU A 166 -3.54 2.24 -3.82
N TYR A 167 -2.75 2.16 -4.89
CA TYR A 167 -1.38 1.66 -4.88
C TYR A 167 -0.33 2.74 -4.66
N VAL A 168 0.74 2.44 -3.93
CA VAL A 168 1.99 3.22 -3.88
C VAL A 168 3.20 2.29 -3.72
N ALA A 169 4.18 2.37 -4.63
CA ALA A 169 5.46 1.67 -4.47
C ALA A 169 6.41 2.42 -3.54
N MET A 170 6.81 3.62 -3.97
CA MET A 170 7.83 4.44 -3.32
C MET A 170 7.24 5.80 -2.94
N MET A 171 7.89 6.52 -2.01
CA MET A 171 7.56 7.93 -1.75
C MET A 171 8.78 8.79 -2.01
N TYR A 172 8.59 9.85 -2.80
CA TYR A 172 9.69 10.72 -3.22
C TYR A 172 10.14 11.59 -2.06
N ALA A 173 11.46 11.77 -1.88
CA ALA A 173 11.98 12.62 -0.80
C ALA A 173 11.57 14.09 -0.96
N ASN A 174 11.52 14.57 -2.21
CA ASN A 174 11.03 15.91 -2.53
C ASN A 174 9.55 15.87 -2.91
N ASN A 175 8.73 15.36 -1.99
CA ASN A 175 7.28 15.36 -2.15
C ASN A 175 6.67 16.73 -1.75
N SER A 176 5.42 16.96 -2.15
CA SER A 176 4.72 18.22 -1.88
C SER A 176 4.36 18.43 -0.40
N TYR A 177 4.56 17.42 0.45
CA TYR A 177 4.17 17.42 1.85
C TYR A 177 5.30 17.90 2.75
N THR A 178 5.70 19.15 2.49
CA THR A 178 6.65 19.94 3.28
C THR A 178 6.04 20.51 4.56
N ASP A 179 4.79 20.15 4.86
CA ASP A 179 4.10 20.57 6.06
C ASP A 179 4.86 20.06 7.30
N PRO A 180 5.28 20.95 8.22
CA PRO A 180 6.03 20.56 9.41
C PRO A 180 5.26 19.61 10.35
N ARG A 181 3.95 19.38 10.10
CA ARG A 181 3.16 18.37 10.82
C ARG A 181 3.47 16.93 10.43
N TYR A 182 4.18 16.71 9.32
CA TYR A 182 4.62 15.39 8.89
C TYR A 182 6.11 15.23 9.15
N GLU A 183 6.44 14.25 9.98
CA GLU A 183 7.83 13.85 10.18
C GLU A 183 8.22 12.83 9.10
N TRP A 184 9.41 13.00 8.52
CA TRP A 184 9.89 12.15 7.44
C TRP A 184 11.27 11.60 7.76
N ALA A 185 11.46 10.30 7.54
CA ALA A 185 12.79 9.71 7.41
C ALA A 185 13.16 9.74 5.93
N VAL A 186 14.33 10.28 5.60
CA VAL A 186 14.78 10.50 4.23
C VAL A 186 16.04 9.69 3.98
N ASP A 187 16.11 9.03 2.82
CA ASP A 187 17.29 8.29 2.40
C ASP A 187 18.51 9.23 2.27
N THR A 188 19.68 8.65 2.47
CA THR A 188 20.98 9.32 2.35
C THR A 188 21.24 9.93 0.98
N ASP A 189 20.72 9.34 -0.10
CA ASP A 189 20.81 9.88 -1.46
C ASP A 189 19.70 10.90 -1.77
N GLN A 190 18.83 11.19 -0.80
CA GLN A 190 17.68 12.10 -0.91
C GLN A 190 16.72 11.71 -2.04
N ARG A 191 16.64 10.43 -2.39
CA ARG A 191 15.70 9.94 -3.40
C ARG A 191 14.37 9.54 -2.78
N TYR A 192 14.41 8.80 -1.68
CA TYR A 192 13.23 8.26 -1.02
C TYR A 192 12.98 8.85 0.35
N SER A 193 11.73 8.81 0.79
CA SER A 193 11.37 9.10 2.16
C SER A 193 10.23 8.19 2.64
N VAL A 194 10.05 8.06 3.95
CA VAL A 194 8.84 7.47 4.52
C VAL A 194 8.33 8.34 5.67
N PRO A 195 7.00 8.45 5.86
CA PRO A 195 6.43 9.15 7.00
C PRO A 195 6.83 8.44 8.29
N GLN A 196 7.18 9.21 9.30
CA GLN A 196 7.47 8.75 10.65
C GLN A 196 6.34 9.07 11.63
N SER A 197 5.38 9.89 11.21
CA SER A 197 4.20 10.26 11.99
C SER A 197 2.91 9.73 11.37
N ARG A 198 1.99 9.28 12.24
CA ARG A 198 0.64 8.85 11.88
C ARG A 198 -0.19 9.91 11.15
N SER A 199 0.03 11.18 11.47
CA SER A 199 -0.70 12.32 10.90
C SER A 199 -0.74 12.31 9.36
N PHE A 200 0.32 11.83 8.70
CA PHE A 200 0.36 11.68 7.25
C PHE A 200 -0.73 10.74 6.75
N TYR A 201 -0.83 9.56 7.37
CA TYR A 201 -1.78 8.53 6.96
C TYR A 201 -3.21 8.85 7.39
N ASP A 202 -3.39 9.49 8.54
CA ASP A 202 -4.70 10.00 8.98
C ASP A 202 -5.30 10.92 7.89
N ASP A 203 -4.49 11.86 7.39
CA ASP A 203 -4.89 12.76 6.31
C ASP A 203 -5.04 12.06 4.97
N LEU A 204 -4.12 11.16 4.61
CA LEU A 204 -4.18 10.44 3.33
C LEU A 204 -5.46 9.59 3.25
N PHE A 205 -5.76 8.81 4.30
CA PHE A 205 -6.94 7.95 4.32
C PHE A 205 -8.24 8.74 4.44
N LEU A 206 -8.27 9.81 5.24
CA LEU A 206 -9.44 10.69 5.29
C LEU A 206 -9.71 11.32 3.92
N ASN A 207 -8.70 11.91 3.30
CA ASN A 207 -8.86 12.57 2.00
C ASN A 207 -9.16 11.57 0.88
N GLY A 208 -8.52 10.40 0.89
CA GLY A 208 -8.81 9.31 -0.05
C GLY A 208 -10.25 8.82 0.05
N SER A 209 -10.74 8.60 1.27
CA SER A 209 -12.14 8.21 1.53
C SER A 209 -13.14 9.30 1.14
N LEU A 210 -12.79 10.58 1.28
CA LEU A 210 -13.65 11.68 0.85
C LEU A 210 -13.65 11.90 -0.67
N ALA A 211 -12.59 11.48 -1.36
CA ALA A 211 -12.44 11.68 -2.79
C ALA A 211 -13.21 10.65 -3.64
N VAL A 212 -13.68 9.57 -3.04
CA VAL A 212 -14.38 8.47 -3.69
C VAL A 212 -15.70 8.28 -2.95
N THR A 213 -16.84 8.30 -3.67
CA THR A 213 -18.16 8.16 -3.01
C THR A 213 -18.27 6.84 -2.25
N GLY A 214 -17.78 5.74 -2.83
CA GLY A 214 -17.68 4.42 -2.17
C GLY A 214 -16.58 4.30 -1.11
N GLY A 215 -15.79 5.36 -0.88
CA GLY A 215 -14.67 5.39 0.07
C GLY A 215 -13.38 4.73 -0.42
N LEU A 216 -12.38 4.70 0.46
CA LEU A 216 -11.14 3.96 0.28
C LEU A 216 -11.26 2.60 0.97
N ALA A 217 -11.13 1.52 0.20
CA ALA A 217 -11.28 0.14 0.67
C ALA A 217 -9.95 -0.53 1.02
N LEU A 218 -8.85 -0.06 0.43
CA LEU A 218 -7.51 -0.61 0.64
C LEU A 218 -6.46 0.41 0.23
N PHE A 219 -5.35 0.42 0.95
CA PHE A 219 -4.13 1.09 0.53
C PHE A 219 -3.01 0.07 0.36
N GLU A 220 -2.51 -0.06 -0.87
CA GLU A 220 -1.48 -1.02 -1.24
C GLU A 220 -0.11 -0.35 -1.17
N GLN A 221 0.70 -0.78 -0.19
CA GLN A 221 2.11 -0.43 -0.11
C GLN A 221 2.93 -1.56 -0.72
N ASP A 222 3.50 -1.32 -1.91
CA ASP A 222 4.29 -2.33 -2.63
C ASP A 222 5.80 -2.11 -2.45
N PHE A 223 6.60 -2.95 -3.10
CA PHE A 223 8.06 -2.90 -3.19
C PHE A 223 8.77 -2.93 -1.84
N MET A 224 8.19 -3.61 -0.85
CA MET A 224 8.77 -3.81 0.49
C MET A 224 10.20 -4.36 0.47
N SER A 225 10.56 -5.15 -0.55
CA SER A 225 11.94 -5.65 -0.73
C SER A 225 12.92 -4.54 -1.15
N CYS A 226 12.49 -3.59 -2.00
CA CYS A 226 13.30 -2.43 -2.38
C CYS A 226 13.61 -1.53 -1.19
N TRP A 227 12.65 -1.39 -0.28
CA TRP A 227 12.83 -0.71 1.00
C TRP A 227 13.76 -1.44 1.97
N ALA A 228 14.01 -2.73 1.76
CA ALA A 228 14.94 -3.55 2.55
C ALA A 228 16.33 -3.70 1.89
N GLY A 229 16.66 -2.83 0.93
CA GLY A 229 17.95 -2.81 0.24
C GLY A 229 18.07 -3.77 -0.95
N GLN A 230 17.00 -4.48 -1.33
CA GLN A 230 17.05 -5.33 -2.52
C GLN A 230 16.96 -4.47 -3.77
N THR A 231 18.00 -4.49 -4.60
CA THR A 231 17.95 -3.81 -5.89
C THR A 231 17.18 -4.64 -6.92
N ILE A 232 16.04 -4.13 -7.41
CA ILE A 232 15.34 -4.72 -8.55
C ILE A 232 15.85 -4.07 -9.82
N ILE A 233 16.75 -4.75 -10.54
CA ILE A 233 17.23 -4.36 -11.90
C ILE A 233 17.63 -2.87 -12.00
N GLY A 234 18.22 -2.30 -10.94
CA GLY A 234 18.63 -0.89 -10.89
C GLY A 234 17.50 0.15 -10.82
N LEU A 235 16.26 -0.27 -10.62
CA LEU A 235 15.06 0.59 -10.63
C LEU A 235 14.83 1.23 -9.25
N CYS A 236 14.85 0.40 -8.21
CA CYS A 236 14.76 0.80 -6.81
C CYS A 236 15.75 0.02 -5.94
N GLY A 237 15.93 0.48 -4.72
CA GLY A 237 16.85 -0.13 -3.76
C GLY A 237 17.31 0.93 -2.76
N SER A 238 16.84 0.79 -1.54
CA SER A 238 17.11 1.70 -0.44
C SER A 238 17.31 0.88 0.82
N ASP A 239 18.38 1.14 1.55
CA ASP A 239 18.70 0.41 2.78
C ASP A 239 18.46 1.25 4.05
N PHE A 240 17.94 2.48 3.95
CA PHE A 240 17.84 3.32 5.15
C PHE A 240 16.86 2.76 6.18
N LEU A 241 15.83 2.02 5.76
CA LEU A 241 14.92 1.35 6.69
C LEU A 241 15.56 0.21 7.49
N VAL A 242 16.69 -0.33 7.03
CA VAL A 242 17.43 -1.39 7.75
C VAL A 242 18.66 -0.86 8.50
N ARG A 243 18.91 0.45 8.45
CA ARG A 243 20.00 1.12 9.19
C ARG A 243 19.57 1.59 10.58
N ASP A 244 18.27 1.83 10.76
CA ASP A 244 17.67 2.21 12.04
C ASP A 244 16.58 1.20 12.45
N VAL A 245 16.63 0.77 13.70
CA VAL A 245 15.72 -0.29 14.22
C VAL A 245 14.27 0.17 14.38
N SER A 246 14.00 1.48 14.31
CA SER A 246 12.69 2.07 14.53
C SER A 246 12.03 2.59 13.26
N THR A 247 12.78 3.05 12.25
CA THR A 247 12.21 3.73 11.07
C THR A 247 11.14 2.91 10.34
N ALA A 248 11.43 1.64 10.03
CA ALA A 248 10.46 0.75 9.39
C ALA A 248 9.25 0.46 10.29
N SER A 249 9.48 0.28 11.59
CA SER A 249 8.44 0.00 12.57
C SER A 249 7.51 1.20 12.73
N ASN A 250 8.05 2.41 12.89
CA ASN A 250 7.29 3.64 13.00
C ASN A 250 6.44 3.87 11.75
N TRP A 251 7.04 3.68 10.58
CA TRP A 251 6.34 3.82 9.30
C TRP A 251 5.14 2.88 9.18
N LEU A 252 5.36 1.58 9.31
CA LEU A 252 4.31 0.57 9.10
C LEU A 252 3.27 0.56 10.23
N SER A 253 3.67 0.79 11.49
CA SER A 253 2.70 0.87 12.60
C SER A 253 1.86 2.14 12.55
N SER A 254 2.42 3.26 12.09
CA SER A 254 1.66 4.50 11.87
C SER A 254 0.62 4.31 10.76
N MET A 255 1.02 3.67 9.65
CA MET A 255 0.10 3.31 8.56
C MET A 255 -1.02 2.39 9.06
N ASP A 256 -0.67 1.32 9.77
CA ASP A 256 -1.64 0.36 10.31
C ASP A 256 -2.66 1.02 11.26
N ALA A 257 -2.17 1.84 12.19
CA ALA A 257 -3.03 2.53 13.16
C ALA A 257 -3.96 3.56 12.50
N ALA A 258 -3.51 4.24 11.44
CA ALA A 258 -4.36 5.15 10.68
C ALA A 258 -5.41 4.39 9.85
N ALA A 259 -5.03 3.27 9.22
CA ALA A 259 -5.93 2.45 8.41
C ALA A 259 -7.06 1.87 9.26
N MET A 260 -6.73 1.33 10.45
CA MET A 260 -7.73 0.81 11.39
C MET A 260 -8.78 1.86 11.81
N ASP A 261 -8.36 3.11 12.06
CA ASP A 261 -9.29 4.17 12.47
C ASP A 261 -10.10 4.71 11.28
N ALA A 262 -9.52 4.71 10.07
CA ALA A 262 -10.18 5.15 8.86
C ALA A 262 -11.12 4.07 8.26
N GLY A 263 -11.01 2.82 8.68
CA GLY A 263 -11.74 1.69 8.10
C GLY A 263 -11.23 1.31 6.70
N VAL A 264 -9.93 1.48 6.46
CA VAL A 264 -9.21 1.20 5.21
C VAL A 264 -8.41 -0.10 5.34
#